data_AF-A0A2S7U354-F1
#
_entry.id   AF-A0A2S7U354-F1
#
_cell.length_a   1.000
_cell.length_b   1.000
_cell.length_c   1.000
_cell.angle_alpha   90.00
_cell.angle_beta   90.00
_cell.angle_gamma   90.00
#
_symmetry.space_group_name_H-M   'P 1'
#
loop_
_entity.id
_entity.type
_entity.pdbx_description
1 polymer ?
#
loop_
_entity_poly.entity_id
_entity_poly.type
_entity_poly.pdbx_seq_one_letter_code
_entity_poly.pdbx_strand_id
1 'polypeptide(L)'
;MMTIPMKSHQLHRAVFVALPILLFALPAWSAPRQSVETVPDLTREIDFERKAEFHLGPTGAKGWIYNPKNYMTTQARQILITHVEAGSAADGVLEVGDVIVGVEGKHFMKKGVR
;
A
#
# COMPACT_ATOMS: atom_id res chain seq x y z
N MET A 1 22.48 32.41 50.54
CA MET A 1 23.32 32.82 49.39
C MET A 1 24.73 32.36 49.67
N MET A 2 25.11 31.16 49.22
CA MET A 2 26.42 30.55 49.50
C MET A 2 26.82 29.70 48.28
N THR A 3 27.68 30.25 47.44
CA THR A 3 28.15 29.63 46.19
C THR A 3 29.43 28.85 46.47
N ILE A 4 29.39 27.53 46.26
CA ILE A 4 30.53 26.61 46.41
C ILE A 4 31.36 26.67 45.12
N PRO A 5 32.67 27.02 45.15
CA PRO A 5 33.49 27.05 43.95
C PRO A 5 33.99 25.63 43.61
N MET A 6 33.56 25.08 42.48
CA MET A 6 34.04 23.79 41.96
C MET A 6 35.25 23.97 41.03
N LYS A 7 36.27 23.14 41.21
CA LYS A 7 37.56 23.16 40.50
C LYS A 7 37.44 22.53 39.10
N SER A 8 38.08 23.14 38.08
CA SER A 8 37.96 22.85 36.64
C SER A 8 38.18 21.38 36.22
N HIS A 9 38.94 20.59 36.97
CA HIS A 9 39.12 19.15 36.71
C HIS A 9 37.89 18.28 37.03
N GLN A 10 36.94 18.78 37.82
CA GLN A 10 35.69 18.08 38.17
C GLN A 10 34.58 18.30 37.13
N LEU A 11 34.66 19.38 36.33
CA LEU A 11 33.73 19.66 35.23
C LEU A 11 33.84 18.63 34.09
N HIS A 12 35.06 18.18 33.77
CA HIS A 12 35.28 17.25 32.67
C HIS A 12 34.80 15.82 32.98
N ARG A 13 34.88 15.40 34.24
CA ARG A 13 34.45 14.05 34.68
C ARG A 13 32.93 13.94 34.78
N ALA A 14 32.24 15.01 35.19
CA ALA A 14 30.78 15.05 35.25
C ALA A 14 30.14 15.11 33.86
N VAL A 15 30.73 15.87 32.92
CA VAL A 15 30.25 15.95 31.52
C VAL A 15 30.41 14.61 30.78
N PHE A 16 31.47 13.85 31.04
CA PHE A 16 31.70 12.54 30.41
C PHE A 16 30.75 11.43 30.88
N VAL A 17 30.14 11.56 32.06
CA VAL A 17 29.19 10.57 32.62
C VAL A 17 27.73 10.94 32.32
N ALA A 18 27.41 12.24 32.21
CA ALA A 18 26.03 12.69 31.95
C ALA A 18 25.61 12.60 30.47
N LEU A 19 26.56 12.65 29.52
CA LEU A 19 26.28 12.62 28.09
C LEU A 19 25.68 11.29 27.55
N PRO A 20 26.08 10.09 28.00
CA PRO A 20 25.45 8.85 27.55
C PRO A 20 24.05 8.59 28.14
N ILE A 21 23.68 9.25 29.25
CA ILE A 21 22.36 9.07 29.89
C ILE A 21 21.25 9.82 29.14
N LEU A 22 21.57 10.95 28.49
CA LEU A 22 20.59 11.73 27.73
C LEU A 22 20.23 11.09 26.37
N LEU A 23 21.12 10.27 25.80
CA LEU A 23 20.89 9.56 24.53
C LEU A 23 19.95 8.35 24.65
N PHE A 24 19.77 7.80 25.86
CA PHE A 24 18.87 6.67 26.11
C PHE A 24 17.42 7.08 26.46
N ALA A 25 17.18 8.38 26.67
CA ALA A 25 15.84 8.92 26.99
C ALA A 25 15.07 9.42 25.77
N LEU A 26 15.58 9.19 24.55
CA LEU A 26 14.81 9.47 23.33
C LEU A 26 13.63 8.48 23.27
N PRO A 27 12.36 8.93 23.24
CA PRO A 27 11.26 8.03 22.98
C PRO A 27 11.52 7.35 21.65
N ALA A 28 11.59 6.02 21.64
CA ALA A 28 11.68 5.26 20.42
C ALA A 28 10.50 5.67 19.54
N TRP A 29 10.76 6.44 18.49
CA TRP A 29 9.77 6.71 17.45
C TRP A 29 9.38 5.35 16.89
N SER A 30 8.23 4.86 17.35
CA SER A 30 7.63 3.66 16.79
C SER A 30 7.29 4.00 15.35
N ALA A 31 7.87 3.27 14.40
CA ALA A 31 7.48 3.39 13.00
C ALA A 31 5.95 3.22 12.93
N PRO A 32 5.23 4.06 12.17
CA PRO A 32 3.79 3.90 12.01
C PRO A 32 3.52 2.46 11.55
N ARG A 33 2.63 1.77 12.27
CA ARG A 33 2.24 0.40 11.94
C ARG A 33 1.75 0.41 10.50
N GLN A 34 2.46 -0.27 9.61
CA GLN A 34 2.08 -0.35 8.20
C GLN A 34 0.67 -0.93 8.15
N SER A 35 -0.30 -0.12 7.71
CA SER A 35 -1.67 -0.57 7.56
C SER A 35 -1.69 -1.74 6.57
N VAL A 36 -2.42 -2.80 6.92
CA VAL A 36 -2.70 -3.88 5.97
C VAL A 36 -3.59 -3.26 4.90
N GLU A 37 -3.02 -3.06 3.71
CA GLU A 37 -3.77 -2.59 2.55
C GLU A 37 -4.84 -3.64 2.25
N THR A 38 -6.11 -3.25 2.41
CA THR A 38 -7.25 -4.15 2.20
C THR A 38 -7.58 -4.15 0.71
N VAL A 39 -7.75 -5.34 0.14
CA VAL A 39 -8.17 -5.49 -1.26
C VAL A 39 -9.56 -4.84 -1.41
N PRO A 40 -9.74 -3.87 -2.32
CA PRO A 40 -11.05 -3.24 -2.53
C PRO A 40 -12.05 -4.21 -3.16
N ASP A 41 -13.32 -4.05 -2.82
CA ASP A 41 -14.44 -4.75 -3.46
C ASP A 41 -15.07 -3.81 -4.49
N LEU A 42 -14.69 -4.00 -5.75
CA LEU A 42 -15.10 -3.19 -6.89
C LEU A 42 -16.59 -3.36 -7.21
N THR A 43 -17.25 -4.39 -6.67
CA THR A 43 -18.72 -4.52 -6.80
C THR A 43 -19.49 -3.56 -5.89
N ARG A 44 -18.80 -2.91 -4.94
CA ARG A 44 -19.39 -1.97 -3.98
C ARG A 44 -18.94 -0.54 -4.22
N GLU A 45 -17.66 -0.34 -4.50
CA GLU A 45 -17.07 0.99 -4.61
C GLU A 45 -15.97 1.00 -5.68
N ILE A 46 -16.08 1.94 -6.63
CA ILE A 46 -15.16 2.11 -7.76
C ILE A 46 -14.61 3.54 -7.88
N ASP A 47 -15.01 4.43 -6.97
CA ASP A 47 -14.59 5.83 -6.97
C ASP A 47 -13.33 6.03 -6.11
N PHE A 48 -12.18 5.78 -6.72
CA PHE A 48 -10.87 5.98 -6.08
C PHE A 48 -9.78 6.29 -7.11
N GLU A 49 -8.67 6.86 -6.63
CA GLU A 49 -7.49 7.16 -7.46
C GLU A 49 -6.86 5.85 -7.98
N ARG A 50 -6.75 5.74 -9.31
CA ARG A 50 -6.22 4.56 -10.01
C ARG A 50 -4.84 4.86 -10.58
N LYS A 51 -3.84 4.04 -10.22
CA LYS A 51 -2.43 4.28 -10.60
C LYS A 51 -1.88 3.35 -11.69
N ALA A 52 -2.58 2.27 -12.04
CA ALA A 52 -2.14 1.34 -13.08
C ALA A 52 -3.32 0.66 -13.78
N GLU A 53 -3.45 0.89 -15.09
CA GLU A 53 -4.39 0.18 -15.96
C GLU A 53 -3.64 -0.82 -16.85
N PHE A 54 -4.27 -1.96 -17.11
CA PHE A 54 -3.68 -3.08 -17.84
C PHE A 54 -4.53 -3.41 -19.07
N HIS A 55 -3.89 -3.74 -20.19
CA HIS A 55 -4.57 -4.26 -21.37
C HIS A 55 -5.09 -5.68 -21.08
N LEU A 56 -6.35 -5.97 -21.43
CA LEU A 56 -6.98 -7.27 -21.23
C LEU A 56 -6.82 -8.17 -22.47
N GLY A 57 -5.56 -8.32 -22.91
CA GLY A 57 -5.21 -9.10 -24.09
C GLY A 57 -5.73 -8.48 -25.40
N PRO A 58 -6.05 -9.30 -26.42
CA PRO A 58 -6.49 -8.83 -27.75
C PRO A 58 -7.95 -8.40 -27.80
N THR A 59 -8.59 -8.17 -26.65
CA THR A 59 -10.01 -7.82 -26.57
C THR A 59 -10.32 -6.39 -26.98
N GLY A 60 -9.33 -5.49 -26.91
CA GLY A 60 -9.52 -4.04 -27.04
C GLY A 60 -10.03 -3.37 -25.75
N ALA A 61 -10.12 -4.11 -24.65
CA ALA A 61 -10.44 -3.55 -23.34
C ALA A 61 -9.18 -3.30 -22.49
N LYS A 62 -9.25 -2.28 -21.63
CA LYS A 62 -8.32 -2.09 -20.51
C LYS A 62 -9.07 -2.24 -19.20
N GLY A 63 -8.36 -2.68 -18.18
CA GLY A 63 -8.91 -2.78 -16.84
C GLY A 63 -7.92 -2.44 -15.75
N TRP A 64 -8.46 -1.98 -14.64
CA TRP A 64 -7.73 -1.77 -13.41
C TRP A 64 -7.74 -3.05 -12.58
N ILE A 65 -6.57 -3.44 -12.07
CA ILE A 65 -6.38 -4.64 -11.25
C ILE A 65 -5.67 -4.21 -9.97
N TYR A 66 -6.23 -4.55 -8.81
CA TYR A 66 -5.61 -4.24 -7.53
C TYR A 66 -4.18 -4.80 -7.44
N ASN A 67 -3.23 -3.91 -7.21
CA ASN A 67 -1.84 -4.24 -6.91
C ASN A 67 -1.41 -3.47 -5.65
N PRO A 68 -1.04 -4.16 -4.56
CA PRO A 68 -0.48 -3.49 -3.40
C PRO A 68 0.89 -2.88 -3.73
N LYS A 69 1.51 -2.23 -2.75
CA LYS A 69 2.87 -1.64 -2.86
C LYS A 69 3.97 -2.57 -3.41
N ASN A 70 3.78 -3.89 -3.36
CA ASN A 70 4.72 -4.87 -3.91
C ASN A 70 4.49 -5.17 -5.41
N TYR A 71 3.55 -4.48 -6.06
CA TYR A 71 3.19 -4.61 -7.47
C TYR A 71 2.69 -6.00 -7.89
N MET A 72 2.24 -6.82 -6.93
CA MET A 72 1.73 -8.17 -7.20
C MET A 72 0.20 -8.19 -7.26
N THR A 73 -0.38 -8.78 -8.30
CA THR A 73 -1.85 -8.94 -8.45
C THR A 73 -2.38 -10.23 -7.82
N THR A 74 -1.57 -10.94 -7.03
CA THR A 74 -1.92 -12.26 -6.45
C THR A 74 -3.18 -12.24 -5.59
N GLN A 75 -3.53 -11.08 -5.01
CA GLN A 75 -4.72 -10.91 -4.18
C GLN A 75 -5.94 -10.38 -4.96
N ALA A 76 -5.75 -9.86 -6.17
CA ALA A 76 -6.86 -9.34 -6.98
C ALA A 76 -7.78 -10.48 -7.43
N ARG A 77 -9.09 -10.32 -7.23
CA ARG A 77 -10.14 -11.25 -7.69
C ARG A 77 -11.19 -10.59 -8.56
N GLN A 78 -10.96 -9.34 -8.90
CA GLN A 78 -11.88 -8.49 -9.65
C GLN A 78 -11.05 -7.60 -10.58
N ILE A 79 -11.61 -7.29 -11.73
CA ILE A 79 -11.01 -6.40 -12.74
C ILE A 79 -12.08 -5.37 -13.09
N LEU A 80 -11.78 -4.09 -12.88
CA LEU A 80 -12.68 -3.01 -13.29
C LEU A 80 -12.36 -2.61 -14.73
N ILE A 81 -13.33 -2.61 -15.63
CA ILE A 81 -13.16 -2.10 -16.99
C ILE A 81 -13.05 -0.58 -16.96
N THR A 82 -11.95 -0.06 -17.50
CA THR A 82 -11.65 1.38 -17.53
C THR A 82 -11.75 1.97 -18.94
N HIS A 83 -11.62 1.13 -19.96
CA HIS A 83 -11.68 1.56 -21.35
C HIS A 83 -12.09 0.40 -22.26
N VAL A 84 -12.86 0.71 -23.29
CA VAL A 84 -13.23 -0.21 -24.38
C VAL A 84 -13.02 0.53 -25.69
N GLU A 85 -12.23 -0.06 -26.58
CA GLU A 85 -11.98 0.49 -27.93
C GLU A 85 -13.17 0.19 -28.85
N ALA A 86 -13.62 1.21 -29.60
CA ALA A 86 -14.72 1.06 -30.56
C ALA A 86 -14.34 0.10 -31.71
N GLY A 87 -15.26 -0.77 -32.10
CA GLY A 87 -15.03 -1.81 -33.12
C GLY A 87 -14.16 -2.98 -32.65
N SER A 88 -13.77 -3.02 -31.37
CA SER A 88 -13.00 -4.14 -30.81
C SER A 88 -13.88 -5.34 -30.45
N ALA A 89 -13.27 -6.46 -30.07
CA ALA A 89 -14.01 -7.63 -29.62
C ALA A 89 -14.79 -7.41 -28.31
N ALA A 90 -14.39 -6.41 -27.51
CA ALA A 90 -15.10 -6.00 -26.30
C ALA A 90 -16.22 -4.99 -26.56
N ASP A 91 -16.27 -4.37 -27.75
CA ASP A 91 -17.28 -3.36 -28.08
C ASP A 91 -18.69 -3.95 -28.11
N GLY A 92 -19.63 -3.32 -27.40
CA GLY A 92 -21.00 -3.80 -27.21
C GLY A 92 -21.13 -5.05 -26.33
N VAL A 93 -20.03 -5.57 -25.76
CA VAL A 93 -20.03 -6.73 -24.84
C VAL A 93 -19.63 -6.31 -23.43
N LEU A 94 -18.64 -5.42 -23.30
CA LEU A 94 -18.18 -4.84 -22.05
C LEU A 94 -18.42 -3.34 -22.05
N GLU A 95 -18.67 -2.78 -20.89
CA GLU A 95 -18.81 -1.34 -20.68
C GLU A 95 -17.82 -0.81 -19.63
N VAL A 96 -17.47 0.47 -19.73
CA VAL A 96 -16.65 1.13 -18.70
C VAL A 96 -17.43 1.15 -17.39
N GLY A 97 -16.81 0.64 -16.32
CA GLY A 97 -17.46 0.45 -15.02
C GLY A 97 -17.83 -1.00 -14.72
N ASP A 98 -17.81 -1.89 -15.71
CA ASP A 98 -18.04 -3.31 -15.48
C ASP A 98 -16.97 -3.92 -14.57
N VAL A 99 -17.39 -4.87 -13.74
CA VAL A 99 -16.49 -5.60 -12.83
C VAL A 99 -16.46 -7.06 -13.24
N ILE A 100 -15.35 -7.50 -13.85
CA ILE A 100 -15.11 -8.90 -14.15
C ILE A 100 -14.70 -9.62 -12.86
N VAL A 101 -15.55 -10.54 -12.41
CA VAL A 101 -15.34 -11.33 -11.18
C VAL A 101 -14.89 -12.77 -11.46
N GLY A 102 -14.79 -13.17 -12.72
CA GLY A 102 -14.55 -14.54 -13.14
C GLY A 102 -14.70 -14.75 -14.65
N VAL A 103 -14.54 -16.00 -15.09
CA VAL A 103 -14.69 -16.42 -16.50
C VAL A 103 -15.44 -17.75 -16.56
N GLU A 104 -16.18 -17.99 -17.64
CA GLU A 104 -16.96 -19.23 -17.85
C GLU A 104 -17.87 -19.60 -16.68
N GLY A 105 -18.50 -18.60 -16.05
CA GLY A 105 -19.37 -18.78 -14.89
C GLY A 105 -18.63 -19.16 -13.59
N LYS A 106 -17.29 -19.13 -13.58
CA LYS A 106 -16.47 -19.43 -12.40
C LYS A 106 -15.78 -18.17 -11.90
N HIS A 107 -15.98 -17.84 -10.62
CA HIS A 107 -15.28 -16.73 -9.98
C HIS A 107 -13.76 -16.96 -9.96
N PHE A 108 -13.00 -15.87 -10.03
CA PHE A 108 -11.59 -15.92 -9.67
C PHE A 108 -11.50 -16.32 -8.19
N MET A 109 -10.97 -17.50 -7.91
CA MET A 109 -10.78 -18.02 -6.56
C MET A 109 -9.32 -17.88 -6.14
N LYS A 110 -9.08 -17.67 -4.84
CA LYS A 110 -7.74 -17.88 -4.30
C LYS A 110 -7.44 -19.37 -4.38
N LYS A 111 -6.40 -19.74 -5.14
CA LYS A 111 -5.88 -21.11 -5.11
C LYS A 111 -5.50 -21.40 -3.65
N GLY A 112 -6.14 -22.39 -3.04
CA GLY A 112 -5.79 -22.84 -1.70
C GLY A 112 -4.32 -23.25 -1.69
N VAL A 113 -3.56 -22.76 -0.70
CA VAL A 113 -2.25 -23.31 -0.37
C VAL A 113 -2.52 -24.76 0.05
N ARG A 114 -2.17 -25.71 -0.80
CA ARG A 114 -2.05 -27.11 -0.38
C ARG A 114 -0.71 -27.28 0.32
#